data_AF-A0A9P3NL40-F1
#
_entry.id   AF-A0A9P3NL40-F1
#
_cell.length_a   1.000
_cell.length_b   1.000
_cell.length_c   1.000
_cell.angle_alpha   90.00
_cell.angle_beta   90.00
_cell.angle_gamma   90.00
#
_symmetry.space_group_name_H-M   'P 1'
#
loop_
_entity.id
_entity.type
_entity.pdbx_description
1 polymer ?
#
loop_
_entity_poly.entity_id
_entity_poly.type
_entity_poly.pdbx_seq_one_letter_code
_entity_poly.pdbx_strand_id
1 'polypeptide(L)'
;MNPVSTPCKSTSGSSSSSCKASTLAGYTGYVDLNGKGLLLHWKVTSDTSVALAVEAKAGSGAEKGWFSVGWSGSGSMVPADAVIGNVKGLLPVASYAISGYSASKIAVTSRFAIGQPELLTSTSGVTMKFGRSKADGEGIAAINYKGKNKIIWAYSGDGARTINDHKNNYGTTTVDFSCKPAPTKC
;
A
#
# COMPACT_ATOMS: atom_id res chain seq x y z
N MET A 1 -11.07 49.32 4.59
CA MET A 1 -9.85 48.99 3.82
C MET A 1 -9.91 47.50 3.51
N ASN A 2 -10.00 47.12 2.25
CA ASN A 2 -10.05 45.70 1.85
C ASN A 2 -8.60 45.16 1.76
N PRO A 3 -8.30 43.98 2.33
CA PRO A 3 -6.97 43.40 2.20
C PRO A 3 -6.71 43.00 0.74
N VAL A 4 -5.61 43.50 0.19
CA VAL A 4 -5.11 43.17 -1.14
C VAL A 4 -4.55 41.75 -1.11
N SER A 5 -5.23 40.81 -1.78
CA SER A 5 -4.77 39.44 -1.97
C SER A 5 -3.50 39.44 -2.83
N THR A 6 -2.36 39.09 -2.24
CA THR A 6 -1.12 38.94 -3.00
C THR A 6 -1.15 37.62 -3.79
N PRO A 7 -0.94 37.62 -5.12
CA PRO A 7 -0.96 36.38 -5.90
C PRO A 7 0.25 35.51 -5.56
N CYS A 8 0.01 34.24 -5.23
CA CYS A 8 1.06 33.26 -4.97
C CYS A 8 1.87 33.00 -6.26
N LYS A 9 3.14 33.37 -6.23
CA LYS A 9 4.11 33.14 -7.31
C LYS A 9 4.41 31.63 -7.41
N SER A 10 4.02 30.99 -8.50
CA SER A 10 4.30 29.58 -8.76
C SER A 10 5.75 29.39 -9.17
N THR A 11 6.57 28.79 -8.32
CA THR A 11 7.87 28.24 -8.74
C THR A 11 7.66 26.88 -9.38
N SER A 12 7.85 26.84 -10.70
CA SER A 12 7.84 25.65 -11.54
C SER A 12 9.07 24.78 -11.24
N GLY A 13 9.03 24.03 -10.14
CA GLY A 13 9.95 22.93 -9.89
C GLY A 13 9.46 21.68 -10.61
N SER A 14 10.18 21.24 -11.63
CA SER A 14 9.93 19.98 -12.34
C SER A 14 10.01 18.82 -11.35
N SER A 15 8.85 18.34 -10.88
CA SER A 15 8.72 17.22 -9.97
C SER A 15 8.10 16.06 -10.73
N SER A 16 8.95 15.14 -11.19
CA SER A 16 8.56 13.82 -11.73
C SER A 16 8.04 12.88 -10.63
N SER A 17 7.38 13.42 -9.61
CA SER A 17 7.00 12.70 -8.42
C SER A 17 5.61 12.10 -8.62
N SER A 18 5.56 10.80 -8.91
CA SER A 18 4.31 10.04 -9.14
C SER A 18 3.40 9.94 -7.91
N CYS A 19 3.83 10.41 -6.74
CA CYS A 19 2.97 10.43 -5.56
C CYS A 19 2.05 11.65 -5.53
N LYS A 20 0.84 11.43 -5.03
CA LYS A 20 -0.18 12.45 -4.77
C LYS A 20 -0.34 12.65 -3.27
N ALA A 21 -0.92 13.79 -2.86
CA ALA A 21 -1.21 14.05 -1.45
C ALA A 21 -2.26 13.06 -0.96
N SER A 22 -1.99 12.37 0.16
CA SER A 22 -2.94 11.40 0.69
C SER A 22 -4.26 12.07 1.05
N THR A 23 -5.37 11.47 0.61
CA THR A 23 -6.72 11.83 1.04
C THR A 23 -7.12 11.14 2.35
N LEU A 24 -6.38 10.10 2.76
CA LEU A 24 -6.59 9.40 4.03
C LEU A 24 -5.92 10.17 5.18
N ALA A 25 -6.69 10.51 6.20
CA ALA A 25 -6.23 11.28 7.35
C ALA A 25 -5.04 10.60 8.04
N GLY A 26 -4.02 11.40 8.39
CA GLY A 26 -2.81 10.92 9.06
C GLY A 26 -1.75 10.34 8.13
N TYR A 27 -1.99 10.25 6.82
CA TYR A 27 -1.03 9.81 5.81
C TYR A 27 -0.52 10.99 4.97
N THR A 28 0.70 10.88 4.44
CA THR A 28 1.36 11.97 3.69
C THR A 28 1.10 11.84 2.20
N GLY A 29 1.40 10.69 1.62
CA GLY A 29 1.32 10.45 0.18
C GLY A 29 0.50 9.22 -0.17
N TYR A 30 0.06 9.14 -1.41
CA TYR A 30 -0.49 7.92 -1.97
C TYR A 30 -0.13 7.71 -3.45
N VAL A 31 -0.30 6.48 -3.91
CA VAL A 31 -0.25 6.07 -5.32
C VAL A 31 -1.45 5.17 -5.62
N ASP A 32 -1.97 5.23 -6.85
CA ASP A 32 -2.93 4.24 -7.34
C ASP A 32 -2.17 3.06 -7.95
N LEU A 33 -2.27 1.90 -7.32
CA LEU A 33 -1.50 0.71 -7.69
C LEU A 33 -1.97 0.09 -9.00
N ASN A 34 -3.27 0.18 -9.30
CA ASN A 34 -3.90 -0.54 -10.41
C ASN A 34 -4.68 0.36 -11.38
N GLY A 35 -4.74 1.67 -11.14
CA GLY A 35 -5.50 2.65 -11.93
C GLY A 35 -7.01 2.50 -11.80
N LYS A 36 -7.47 1.73 -10.80
CA LYS A 36 -8.88 1.35 -10.58
C LYS A 36 -9.28 1.54 -9.10
N GLY A 37 -8.51 2.33 -8.34
CA GLY A 37 -8.86 2.66 -6.96
C GLY A 37 -8.35 1.66 -5.91
N LEU A 38 -7.31 0.87 -6.21
CA LEU A 38 -6.50 0.22 -5.18
C LEU A 38 -5.34 1.14 -4.83
N LEU A 39 -5.47 1.90 -3.74
CA LEU A 39 -4.54 2.96 -3.37
C LEU A 39 -3.61 2.48 -2.26
N LEU A 40 -2.31 2.78 -2.37
CA LEU A 40 -1.36 2.65 -1.27
C LEU A 40 -1.03 4.02 -0.72
N HIS A 41 -1.38 4.24 0.55
CA HIS A 41 -1.07 5.42 1.33
C HIS A 41 0.11 5.15 2.26
N TRP A 42 0.94 6.15 2.50
CA TRP A 42 2.06 6.05 3.44
C TRP A 42 2.29 7.32 4.25
N LYS A 43 2.89 7.14 5.42
CA LYS A 43 3.55 8.18 6.21
C LYS A 43 4.83 7.60 6.79
N VAL A 44 5.96 8.21 6.48
CA VAL A 44 7.23 7.89 7.14
C VAL A 44 7.13 8.40 8.59
N THR A 45 7.27 7.50 9.56
CA THR A 45 7.15 7.84 10.99
C THR A 45 8.50 8.00 11.66
N SER A 46 9.55 7.40 11.10
CA SER A 46 10.95 7.58 11.48
C SER A 46 11.87 7.13 10.33
N ASP A 47 13.18 7.21 10.55
CA ASP A 47 14.20 6.77 9.59
C ASP A 47 14.13 5.29 9.23
N THR A 48 13.46 4.50 10.06
CA THR A 48 13.40 3.04 9.94
C THR A 48 11.98 2.51 10.04
N SER A 49 10.97 3.38 9.95
CA SER A 49 9.56 2.96 10.08
C SER A 49 8.61 3.76 9.19
N VAL A 50 7.60 3.07 8.67
CA VAL A 50 6.55 3.63 7.82
C VAL A 50 5.18 3.09 8.26
N ALA A 51 4.20 3.98 8.37
CA ALA A 51 2.79 3.62 8.48
C ALA A 51 2.20 3.51 7.08
N LEU A 52 1.44 2.45 6.82
CA LEU A 52 0.89 2.10 5.51
C LEU A 52 -0.61 1.85 5.62
N ALA A 53 -1.34 2.25 4.57
CA ALA A 53 -2.72 1.84 4.39
C ALA A 53 -2.97 1.49 2.92
N VAL A 54 -3.63 0.36 2.69
CA VAL A 54 -4.13 -0.03 1.37
C VAL A 54 -5.63 0.19 1.35
N GLU A 55 -6.09 1.12 0.53
CA GLU A 55 -7.51 1.44 0.36
C GLU A 55 -8.01 0.82 -0.96
N ALA A 56 -8.99 -0.07 -0.87
CA ALA A 56 -9.77 -0.56 -1.99
C ALA A 56 -11.09 0.22 -2.06
N LYS A 57 -11.18 1.17 -3.00
CA LYS A 57 -12.40 1.98 -3.20
C LYS A 57 -13.59 1.12 -3.62
N ALA A 58 -14.79 1.53 -3.23
CA ALA A 58 -16.02 0.90 -3.69
C ALA A 58 -16.06 0.86 -5.24
N GLY A 59 -16.33 -0.31 -5.82
CA GLY A 59 -16.34 -0.52 -7.26
C GLY A 59 -14.99 -0.90 -7.88
N SER A 60 -13.90 -0.92 -7.10
CA SER A 60 -12.57 -1.35 -7.58
C SER A 60 -12.49 -2.86 -7.87
N GLY A 61 -13.41 -3.65 -7.33
CA GLY A 61 -13.37 -5.10 -7.27
C GLY A 61 -12.58 -5.64 -6.07
N ALA A 62 -11.48 -4.98 -5.68
CA ALA A 62 -10.64 -5.40 -4.55
C ALA A 62 -11.37 -5.38 -3.20
N GLU A 63 -12.40 -4.53 -3.06
CA GLU A 63 -13.25 -4.43 -1.88
C GLU A 63 -14.15 -5.65 -1.66
N LYS A 64 -14.15 -6.65 -2.55
CA LYS A 64 -15.04 -7.82 -2.46
C LYS A 64 -14.41 -9.02 -1.77
N GLY A 65 -13.11 -9.25 -1.96
CA GLY A 65 -12.40 -10.48 -1.58
C GLY A 65 -11.21 -10.23 -0.65
N TRP A 66 -10.03 -10.70 -1.05
CA TRP A 66 -8.76 -10.38 -0.38
C TRP A 66 -7.94 -9.42 -1.24
N PHE A 67 -7.06 -8.65 -0.62
CA PHE A 67 -6.07 -7.85 -1.31
C PHE A 67 -4.77 -7.83 -0.52
N SER A 68 -3.69 -7.56 -1.25
CA SER A 68 -2.33 -7.66 -0.73
C SER A 68 -1.45 -6.56 -1.27
N VAL A 69 -0.46 -6.20 -0.45
CA VAL A 69 0.68 -5.39 -0.86
C VAL A 69 1.94 -6.03 -0.32
N GLY A 70 2.99 -6.09 -1.11
CA GLY A 70 4.23 -6.77 -0.73
C GLY A 70 5.47 -6.15 -1.33
N TRP A 71 6.61 -6.73 -0.95
CA TRP A 71 7.94 -6.32 -1.38
C TRP A 71 8.64 -7.50 -2.05
N SER A 72 9.27 -7.21 -3.18
CA SER A 72 10.04 -8.18 -3.96
C SER A 72 11.25 -7.50 -4.56
N GLY A 73 12.44 -8.09 -4.42
CA GLY A 73 13.67 -7.55 -5.01
C GLY A 73 13.59 -7.51 -6.56
N SER A 74 12.97 -8.53 -7.15
CA SER A 74 12.78 -8.62 -8.60
C SER A 74 11.51 -7.92 -9.08
N GLY A 75 10.47 -7.83 -8.24
CA GLY A 75 9.12 -7.41 -8.64
C GLY A 75 8.22 -8.58 -9.03
N SER A 76 8.77 -9.80 -8.99
CA SER A 76 8.01 -11.03 -9.17
C SER A 76 7.33 -11.45 -7.88
N MET A 77 6.22 -12.17 -8.01
CA MET A 77 5.49 -12.78 -6.88
C MET A 77 6.37 -13.74 -6.06
N VAL A 78 7.32 -14.43 -6.70
CA VAL A 78 8.18 -15.42 -6.03
C VAL A 78 9.66 -15.07 -6.22
N PRO A 79 10.46 -15.08 -5.14
CA PRO A 79 10.02 -15.06 -3.74
C PRO A 79 9.62 -13.64 -3.32
N ALA A 80 8.61 -13.51 -2.45
CA ALA A 80 8.19 -12.21 -1.94
C ALA A 80 7.63 -12.33 -0.52
N ASP A 81 7.53 -11.18 0.14
CA ASP A 81 6.83 -11.03 1.41
C ASP A 81 5.70 -10.02 1.23
N ALA A 82 4.51 -10.32 1.77
CA ALA A 82 3.32 -9.50 1.59
C ALA A 82 2.51 -9.37 2.86
N VAL A 83 1.73 -8.29 2.96
CA VAL A 83 0.64 -8.17 3.93
C VAL A 83 -0.64 -8.46 3.18
N ILE A 84 -1.44 -9.38 3.69
CA ILE A 84 -2.71 -9.81 3.09
C ILE A 84 -3.82 -9.58 4.09
N GLY A 85 -4.94 -9.03 3.63
CA GLY A 85 -6.17 -8.89 4.39
C GLY A 85 -7.38 -9.38 3.58
N ASN A 86 -8.43 -9.84 4.26
CA ASN A 86 -9.67 -10.28 3.63
C ASN A 86 -10.88 -9.52 4.16
N VAL A 87 -11.67 -8.95 3.25
CA VAL A 87 -12.84 -8.12 3.56
C VAL A 87 -13.91 -8.87 4.35
N LYS A 88 -14.02 -10.19 4.15
CA LYS A 88 -15.01 -11.05 4.81
C LYS A 88 -14.52 -11.63 6.15
N GLY A 89 -13.38 -11.16 6.65
CA GLY A 89 -12.92 -11.40 8.03
C GLY A 89 -12.39 -12.81 8.33
N LEU A 90 -12.23 -13.68 7.34
CA LEU A 90 -11.69 -15.04 7.56
C LEU A 90 -10.15 -15.11 7.53
N LEU A 91 -9.50 -14.09 6.98
CA LEU A 91 -8.06 -13.93 7.08
C LEU A 91 -7.76 -12.64 7.85
N PRO A 92 -7.06 -12.71 8.99
CA PRO A 92 -6.60 -11.50 9.66
C PRO A 92 -5.62 -10.76 8.75
N VAL A 93 -5.49 -9.45 8.97
CA VAL A 93 -4.39 -8.68 8.37
C VAL A 93 -3.09 -9.19 8.98
N ALA A 94 -2.28 -9.87 8.18
CA ALA A 94 -1.05 -10.52 8.66
C ALA A 94 0.07 -10.48 7.62
N SER A 95 1.29 -10.73 8.08
CA SER A 95 2.49 -10.94 7.26
C SER A 95 2.52 -12.34 6.67
N TYR A 96 2.76 -12.44 5.36
CA TYR A 96 2.85 -13.70 4.61
C TYR A 96 4.16 -13.79 3.83
N ALA A 97 4.74 -14.98 3.83
CA ALA A 97 5.80 -15.36 2.91
C ALA A 97 5.18 -16.04 1.68
N ILE A 98 5.63 -15.64 0.49
CA ILE A 98 5.22 -16.21 -0.79
C ILE A 98 6.41 -16.94 -1.39
N SER A 99 6.34 -18.27 -1.35
CA SER A 99 7.44 -19.17 -1.77
C SER A 99 7.14 -19.93 -3.07
N GLY A 100 5.97 -19.72 -3.66
CA GLY A 100 5.51 -20.41 -4.86
C GLY A 100 4.17 -19.85 -5.36
N TYR A 101 3.71 -20.34 -6.51
CA TYR A 101 2.53 -19.83 -7.22
C TYR A 101 1.19 -20.46 -6.82
N SER A 102 1.19 -21.34 -5.81
CA SER A 102 -0.04 -21.97 -5.30
C SER A 102 -0.40 -21.44 -3.91
N ALA A 103 -1.68 -21.49 -3.55
CA ALA A 103 -2.15 -21.06 -2.22
C ALA A 103 -1.41 -21.78 -1.07
N SER A 104 -1.05 -23.06 -1.24
CA SER A 104 -0.27 -23.84 -0.27
C SER A 104 1.18 -23.37 -0.07
N LYS A 105 1.68 -22.47 -0.92
CA LYS A 105 3.01 -21.86 -0.83
C LYS A 105 2.98 -20.43 -0.28
N ILE A 106 1.80 -19.98 0.16
CA ILE A 106 1.57 -18.71 0.81
C ILE A 106 1.21 -19.02 2.27
N ALA A 107 2.06 -18.60 3.19
CA ALA A 107 1.90 -18.91 4.61
C ALA A 107 2.22 -17.69 5.47
N VAL A 108 1.56 -17.58 6.62
CA VAL A 108 1.88 -16.56 7.62
C VAL A 108 3.36 -16.68 8.00
N THR A 109 4.04 -15.55 8.19
CA THR A 109 5.48 -15.53 8.44
C THR A 109 5.87 -14.60 9.59
N SER A 110 6.95 -14.96 10.28
CA SER A 110 7.62 -14.15 11.30
C SER A 110 8.91 -13.49 10.80
N ARG A 111 9.24 -13.59 9.50
CA ARG A 111 10.40 -12.91 8.90
C ARG A 111 10.34 -11.38 9.05
N PHE A 112 9.12 -10.87 9.14
CA PHE A 112 8.83 -9.51 9.54
C PHE A 112 7.52 -9.50 10.33
N ALA A 113 7.41 -8.58 11.29
CA ALA A 113 6.14 -8.27 11.94
C ALA A 113 5.52 -7.00 11.35
N ILE A 114 4.22 -6.83 11.61
CA ILE A 114 3.47 -5.62 11.26
C ILE A 114 2.85 -5.00 12.51
N GLY A 115 2.94 -3.67 12.60
CA GLY A 115 2.39 -2.92 13.73
C GLY A 115 0.92 -2.53 13.52
N GLN A 116 0.11 -2.62 14.57
CA GLN A 116 -1.29 -2.14 14.59
C GLN A 116 -2.13 -2.54 13.35
N PRO A 117 -2.17 -3.85 13.00
CA PRO A 117 -2.95 -4.30 11.85
C PRO A 117 -4.45 -4.04 12.06
N GLU A 118 -5.08 -3.34 11.12
CA GLU A 118 -6.50 -2.98 11.18
C GLU A 118 -7.13 -3.16 9.81
N LEU A 119 -8.38 -3.65 9.78
CA LEU A 119 -9.20 -3.68 8.57
C LEU A 119 -10.51 -2.92 8.82
N LEU A 120 -10.71 -1.83 8.10
CA LEU A 120 -11.87 -0.98 8.21
C LEU A 120 -12.74 -1.10 6.97
N THR A 121 -14.03 -1.34 7.17
CA THR A 121 -15.03 -1.38 6.10
C THR A 121 -15.95 -0.17 6.19
N SER A 122 -16.32 0.38 5.04
CA SER A 122 -17.17 1.56 4.94
C SER A 122 -17.97 1.51 3.64
N THR A 123 -18.93 2.44 3.47
CA THR A 123 -19.64 2.61 2.20
C THR A 123 -18.73 3.08 1.07
N SER A 124 -17.59 3.73 1.37
CA SER A 124 -16.60 4.16 0.38
C SER A 124 -15.59 3.09 -0.03
N GLY A 125 -15.59 1.91 0.62
CA GLY A 125 -14.65 0.83 0.35
C GLY A 125 -14.06 0.21 1.61
N VAL A 126 -12.92 -0.46 1.45
CA VAL A 126 -12.21 -1.16 2.53
C VAL A 126 -10.79 -0.62 2.66
N THR A 127 -10.32 -0.43 3.89
CA THR A 127 -8.95 0.03 4.17
C THR A 127 -8.24 -0.95 5.10
N MET A 128 -7.11 -1.48 4.65
CA MET A 128 -6.17 -2.26 5.46
C MET A 128 -5.05 -1.35 5.94
N LYS A 129 -4.89 -1.17 7.25
CA LYS A 129 -3.79 -0.38 7.84
C LYS A 129 -2.80 -1.27 8.56
N PHE A 130 -1.53 -0.91 8.51
CA PHE A 130 -0.46 -1.56 9.25
C PHE A 130 0.81 -0.70 9.26
N GLY A 131 1.72 -0.96 10.20
CA GLY A 131 3.07 -0.39 10.23
C GLY A 131 4.13 -1.39 9.80
N ARG A 132 5.23 -0.89 9.23
CA ARG A 132 6.47 -1.63 9.03
C ARG A 132 7.62 -0.89 9.70
N SER A 133 8.47 -1.64 10.40
CA SER A 133 9.71 -1.13 10.98
C SER A 133 10.86 -2.08 10.69
N LYS A 134 12.07 -1.53 10.57
CA LYS A 134 13.32 -2.32 10.47
C LYS A 134 13.53 -3.22 11.69
N ALA A 135 13.13 -2.74 12.88
CA ALA A 135 13.27 -3.49 14.12
C ALA A 135 12.42 -4.77 14.13
N ASP A 136 11.33 -4.78 13.35
CA ASP A 136 10.41 -5.90 13.23
C ASP A 136 10.83 -6.92 12.17
N GLY A 137 11.99 -6.74 11.53
CA GLY A 137 12.50 -7.58 10.46
C GLY A 137 12.29 -6.98 9.07
N GLU A 138 13.29 -7.17 8.21
CA GLU A 138 13.26 -6.68 6.83
C GLU A 138 12.46 -7.60 5.89
N GLY A 139 12.28 -8.87 6.25
CA GLY A 139 11.78 -9.87 5.32
C GLY A 139 12.82 -10.23 4.26
N ILE A 140 12.36 -10.70 3.10
CA ILE A 140 13.21 -11.11 1.98
C ILE A 140 13.68 -9.94 1.12
N ALA A 141 12.94 -8.82 1.13
CA ALA A 141 13.26 -7.62 0.39
C ALA A 141 13.35 -6.44 1.35
N ALA A 142 14.55 -5.84 1.43
CA ALA A 142 14.79 -4.70 2.30
C ALA A 142 13.89 -3.51 1.91
N ILE A 143 13.36 -2.82 2.93
CA ILE A 143 12.53 -1.63 2.73
C ILE A 143 13.42 -0.38 2.78
N ASN A 144 13.32 0.45 1.74
CA ASN A 144 13.89 1.79 1.77
C ASN A 144 12.88 2.78 2.36
N TYR A 145 12.91 2.97 3.67
CA TYR A 145 11.96 3.82 4.42
C TYR A 145 11.97 5.30 3.99
N LYS A 146 13.02 5.75 3.30
CA LYS A 146 13.20 7.13 2.81
C LYS A 146 13.52 7.15 1.31
N GLY A 147 13.00 6.22 0.54
CA GLY A 147 13.29 6.17 -0.88
C GLY A 147 12.40 5.21 -1.65
N LYS A 148 12.92 4.75 -2.78
CA LYS A 148 12.20 3.90 -3.73
C LYS A 148 12.12 2.46 -3.26
N ASN A 149 10.91 1.91 -3.34
CA ASN A 149 10.58 0.54 -3.02
C ASN A 149 9.90 -0.10 -4.22
N LYS A 150 10.26 -1.35 -4.52
CA LYS A 150 9.55 -2.14 -5.52
C LYS A 150 8.41 -2.89 -4.83
N ILE A 151 7.20 -2.42 -5.10
CA ILE A 151 5.97 -2.90 -4.49
C ILE A 151 5.27 -3.83 -5.47
N ILE A 152 4.87 -5.00 -4.98
CA ILE A 152 3.94 -5.89 -5.68
C ILE A 152 2.56 -5.77 -5.04
N TRP A 153 1.52 -5.99 -5.82
CA TRP A 153 0.14 -5.98 -5.35
C TRP A 153 -0.66 -7.06 -6.07
N ALA A 154 -1.68 -7.56 -5.39
CA ALA A 154 -2.66 -8.48 -5.96
C ALA A 154 -3.96 -8.42 -5.18
N TYR A 155 -5.08 -8.76 -5.81
CA TYR A 155 -6.35 -8.91 -5.13
C TYR A 155 -7.25 -9.94 -5.81
N SER A 156 -8.21 -10.48 -5.07
CA SER A 156 -9.33 -11.22 -5.66
C SER A 156 -10.61 -10.38 -5.68
N GLY A 157 -11.16 -10.21 -6.89
CA GLY A 157 -12.41 -9.50 -7.12
C GLY A 157 -13.66 -10.38 -7.12
N ASP A 158 -13.53 -11.69 -6.88
CA ASP A 158 -14.63 -12.66 -6.91
C ASP A 158 -15.34 -12.85 -5.55
N GLY A 159 -14.89 -12.14 -4.53
CA GLY A 159 -15.42 -12.29 -3.18
C GLY A 159 -14.91 -13.52 -2.43
N ALA A 160 -13.79 -14.10 -2.84
CA ALA A 160 -13.14 -15.21 -2.16
C ALA A 160 -12.86 -14.89 -0.68
N ARG A 161 -13.08 -15.91 0.14
CA ARG A 161 -12.86 -15.91 1.59
C ARG A 161 -11.46 -16.42 1.97
N THR A 162 -10.83 -17.14 1.07
CA THR A 162 -9.50 -17.73 1.21
C THR A 162 -8.59 -17.19 0.11
N ILE A 163 -7.28 -17.39 0.26
CA ILE A 163 -6.32 -17.09 -0.80
C ILE A 163 -6.57 -18.05 -1.97
N ASN A 164 -6.81 -17.48 -3.14
CA ASN A 164 -7.00 -18.18 -4.40
C ASN A 164 -6.25 -17.44 -5.52
N ASP A 165 -6.34 -17.92 -6.75
CA ASP A 165 -5.75 -17.24 -7.90
C ASP A 165 -6.35 -15.83 -8.08
N HIS A 166 -5.50 -14.82 -8.21
CA HIS A 166 -5.90 -13.42 -8.41
C HIS A 166 -6.26 -13.10 -9.87
N LYS A 167 -6.25 -14.09 -10.77
CA LYS A 167 -6.42 -13.90 -12.21
C LYS A 167 -5.46 -12.80 -12.71
N ASN A 168 -5.98 -11.82 -13.44
CA ASN A 168 -5.23 -10.69 -13.98
C ASN A 168 -5.18 -9.47 -13.02
N ASN A 169 -5.54 -9.64 -11.74
CA ASN A 169 -5.60 -8.57 -10.75
C ASN A 169 -4.32 -8.50 -9.93
N TYR A 170 -3.19 -8.29 -10.59
CA TYR A 170 -1.88 -8.18 -9.97
C TYR A 170 -0.99 -7.18 -10.72
N GLY A 171 0.09 -6.76 -10.06
CA GLY A 171 1.09 -5.93 -10.72
C GLY A 171 2.28 -5.61 -9.82
N THR A 172 3.21 -4.86 -10.39
CA THR A 172 4.36 -4.28 -9.70
C THR A 172 4.43 -2.79 -10.01
N THR A 173 4.88 -2.01 -9.04
CA THR A 173 5.14 -0.58 -9.21
C THR A 173 6.31 -0.14 -8.32
N THR A 174 6.86 1.04 -8.60
CA THR A 174 7.86 1.66 -7.74
C THR A 174 7.22 2.78 -6.94
N VAL A 175 7.36 2.73 -5.61
CA VAL A 175 6.84 3.76 -4.69
C VAL A 175 8.00 4.41 -3.96
N ASP A 176 8.08 5.74 -4.03
CA ASP A 176 9.10 6.51 -3.33
C ASP A 176 8.52 7.10 -2.04
N PHE A 177 8.91 6.55 -0.89
CA PHE A 177 8.44 7.04 0.40
C PHE A 177 9.02 8.40 0.78
N SER A 178 10.09 8.87 0.12
CA SER A 178 10.59 10.25 0.28
C SER A 178 9.81 11.28 -0.51
N CYS A 179 8.90 10.81 -1.39
CA CYS A 179 8.14 11.67 -2.27
C CYS A 179 7.28 12.66 -1.46
N LYS A 180 7.45 13.95 -1.76
CA LYS A 180 6.69 15.05 -1.18
C LYS A 180 5.62 15.47 -2.18
N PRO A 181 4.34 15.20 -1.91
CA PRO A 181 3.27 15.67 -2.78
C PRO A 181 3.32 17.19 -2.94
N ALA A 182 3.04 17.68 -4.14
CA ALA A 182 2.85 19.11 -4.33
C ALA A 182 1.72 19.60 -3.42
N PRO A 183 1.85 20.78 -2.78
CA PRO A 183 0.77 21.35 -2.00
C PRO A 183 -0.46 21.51 -2.91
N THR A 184 -1.62 21.06 -2.42
CA THR A 184 -2.89 21.27 -3.11
C THR A 184 -3.08 22.77 -3.28
N LYS A 185 -3.09 23.24 -4.53
CA LYS A 185 -3.41 24.64 -4.82
C LYS A 185 -4.85 24.87 -4.35
N CYS A 186 -5.02 25.73 -3.35
CA CYS A 186 -6.32 26.22 -2.89
C CYS A 186 -6.84 27.25 -3.89
#